data_AF-A0A6H5KCR5-F1
#
_entry.id   AF-A0A6H5KCR5-F1
#
_cell.length_a   1.000
_cell.length_b   1.000
_cell.length_c   1.000
_cell.angle_alpha   90.00
_cell.angle_beta   90.00
_cell.angle_gamma   90.00
#
_symmetry.space_group_name_H-M   'P 1'
#
loop_
_entity.id
_entity.type
_entity.pdbx_description
1 polymer ?
#
loop_
_entity_poly.entity_id
_entity_poly.type
_entity_poly.pdbx_seq_one_letter_code
_entity_poly.pdbx_strand_id
1 'polypeptide(L)'
;MPNAHKRLDQRAMADSMELSSDVPPASAALTAEFVAEQSSSFDADPKLRLAQNAVTRSDVRDVLMRRDVSNSFNHHYSVKVAQECKVTDQKRTGRCWIFAALNVMRLGIMNKFSLADDFELSQSYLFFWDKLEKCNYFLENVLLTKDKPLDGRLLQHLLKEPICDGGQWDMVTNLMGKYGAVPKSVFPESKTSMNSVWVNRFLTAKLREYALRLRGMAGKGAVEADLHKAKADMMAEVYKVLSVHFGAVPKPDSKFEWAITNKHKAFKREEHTPLGFYRDLVDTKADQMVSIIHDPRNPYRRSYSVSYLGNVVGGDIVRYINLPIEELKRYAAATLDGGQPCWMGVDVFKSYHIELGILDTGMYDHDLVYGVSPGMTKEERLRSGESLMSHAMVFTGYDKRDGENIPNKWRVENSWGDTRGNKGYFLMTNAWFDEYLFQVVVNKSLLDKDLLPLLTDEPTMLPAWDPMGSLASVGRQEHQQQDGGGGLRMREGNVADPRCRI
;
A
#
# COMPACT_ATOMS: atom_id res chain seq x y z
N MET A 1 -45.52 -26.08 -39.94
CA MET A 1 -44.67 -26.80 -38.97
C MET A 1 -43.25 -26.24 -39.06
N PRO A 2 -42.54 -26.12 -37.94
CA PRO A 2 -42.03 -24.82 -37.48
C PRO A 2 -40.51 -24.78 -37.22
N ASN A 3 -40.03 -23.55 -36.96
CA ASN A 3 -38.92 -23.19 -36.06
C ASN A 3 -37.48 -23.62 -36.46
N ALA A 4 -36.40 -22.90 -36.15
CA ALA A 4 -36.21 -21.65 -35.44
C ALA A 4 -34.76 -21.16 -35.66
N HIS A 5 -34.61 -19.85 -35.44
CA HIS A 5 -33.46 -19.09 -34.93
C HIS A 5 -32.23 -19.83 -34.36
N LYS A 6 -31.12 -19.07 -34.41
CA LYS A 6 -29.86 -19.14 -33.63
C LYS A 6 -28.67 -19.82 -34.33
N ARG A 7 -28.03 -19.06 -35.22
CA ARG A 7 -26.56 -19.04 -35.32
C ARG A 7 -26.09 -17.72 -34.73
N LEU A 8 -25.79 -17.73 -33.43
CA LEU A 8 -25.03 -16.73 -32.68
C LEU A 8 -25.06 -17.20 -31.22
N ASP A 9 -24.19 -18.15 -30.87
CA ASP A 9 -23.65 -18.30 -29.51
C ASP A 9 -22.69 -19.48 -29.44
N GLN A 10 -21.39 -19.22 -29.65
CA GLN A 10 -20.32 -20.13 -29.19
C GLN A 10 -19.11 -19.35 -28.65
N ARG A 11 -19.32 -18.12 -28.15
CA ARG A 11 -18.23 -17.35 -27.50
C ARG A 11 -18.64 -16.66 -26.21
N ALA A 12 -19.53 -17.30 -25.46
CA ALA A 12 -19.78 -17.02 -24.06
C ALA A 12 -19.57 -18.31 -23.24
N MET A 13 -18.35 -18.86 -23.25
CA MET A 13 -17.93 -19.78 -22.20
C MET A 13 -17.58 -18.95 -20.96
N ALA A 14 -18.61 -18.47 -20.28
CA ALA A 14 -18.49 -17.96 -18.93
C ALA A 14 -18.68 -19.15 -17.98
N ASP A 15 -17.55 -19.64 -17.45
CA ASP A 15 -17.35 -20.03 -16.06
C ASP A 15 -18.62 -20.47 -15.29
N SER A 16 -19.28 -21.54 -15.74
CA SER A 16 -20.10 -22.36 -14.86
C SER A 16 -19.13 -23.29 -14.13
N MET A 17 -18.50 -22.80 -13.06
CA MET A 17 -17.92 -23.72 -12.09
C MET A 17 -19.07 -24.57 -11.56
N GLU A 18 -19.18 -25.82 -12.03
CA GLU A 18 -20.00 -26.82 -11.36
C GLU A 18 -19.49 -26.89 -9.93
N LEU A 19 -20.32 -26.42 -8.98
CA LEU A 19 -20.04 -26.55 -7.56
C LEU A 19 -20.06 -28.06 -7.25
N SER A 20 -18.88 -28.67 -7.25
CA SER A 20 -18.73 -30.06 -6.88
C SER A 20 -18.88 -30.21 -5.36
N SER A 21 -19.63 -31.22 -4.94
CA SER A 21 -19.67 -31.67 -3.55
C SER A 21 -18.48 -32.57 -3.18
N ASP A 22 -17.45 -32.64 -4.03
CA ASP A 22 -16.27 -33.45 -3.79
C ASP A 22 -15.59 -32.99 -2.50
N VAL A 23 -15.62 -33.87 -1.51
CA VAL A 23 -14.82 -33.78 -0.30
C VAL A 23 -13.64 -34.72 -0.47
N PRO A 24 -12.42 -34.37 -0.01
CA PRO A 24 -11.30 -35.30 -0.01
C PRO A 24 -11.70 -36.66 0.60
N PRO A 25 -11.26 -37.78 0.02
CA PRO A 25 -11.67 -39.10 0.48
C PRO A 25 -11.16 -39.37 1.90
N ALA A 26 -11.89 -40.15 2.69
CA ALA A 26 -11.49 -40.51 4.06
C ALA A 26 -10.11 -41.19 4.13
N SER A 27 -9.68 -41.86 3.05
CA SER A 27 -8.34 -42.45 2.93
C SER A 27 -7.19 -41.43 2.91
N ALA A 28 -7.49 -40.14 2.70
CA ALA A 28 -6.53 -39.06 2.79
C ALA A 28 -6.41 -38.48 4.22
N ALA A 29 -7.17 -39.01 5.19
CA ALA A 29 -7.06 -38.57 6.58
C ALA A 29 -5.70 -38.97 7.18
N LEU A 30 -5.16 -38.10 8.04
CA LEU A 30 -3.96 -38.42 8.82
C LEU A 30 -4.26 -39.60 9.75
N THR A 31 -3.35 -40.58 9.76
CA THR A 31 -3.50 -41.80 10.56
C THR A 31 -2.84 -41.66 11.94
N ALA A 32 -3.23 -42.51 12.88
CA ALA A 32 -2.58 -42.55 14.20
C ALA A 32 -1.11 -42.97 14.10
N GLU A 33 -0.79 -43.84 13.14
CA GLU A 33 0.56 -44.29 12.84
C GLU A 33 1.45 -43.12 12.39
N PHE A 34 0.94 -42.27 11.48
CA PHE A 34 1.66 -41.06 11.06
C PHE A 34 1.99 -40.17 12.27
N VAL A 35 1.00 -39.90 13.14
CA VAL A 35 1.21 -39.06 14.33
C VAL A 35 2.25 -39.65 15.27
N ALA A 36 2.19 -40.96 15.52
CA ALA A 36 3.14 -41.66 16.38
C ALA A 36 4.57 -41.63 15.81
N GLU A 37 4.72 -41.84 14.50
CA GLU A 37 5.99 -41.78 13.80
C GLU A 37 6.60 -40.37 13.84
N GLN A 38 5.83 -39.34 13.49
CA GLN A 38 6.32 -37.96 13.49
C GLN A 38 6.64 -37.46 14.91
N SER A 39 5.84 -37.82 15.92
CA SER A 39 6.14 -37.49 17.33
C SER A 39 7.45 -38.13 17.77
N SER A 40 7.66 -39.42 17.45
CA SER A 40 8.89 -40.13 17.82
C SER A 40 10.11 -39.54 17.11
N SER A 41 9.98 -39.19 15.82
CA SER A 41 11.04 -38.52 15.06
C SER A 41 11.38 -37.15 15.64
N PHE A 42 10.37 -36.38 16.05
CA PHE A 42 10.57 -35.07 16.68
C PHE A 42 11.26 -35.19 18.05
N ASP A 43 10.82 -36.12 18.89
CA ASP A 43 11.37 -36.32 20.24
C ASP A 43 12.83 -36.80 20.23
N ALA A 44 13.21 -37.48 19.14
CA ALA A 44 14.58 -37.93 18.89
C ALA A 44 15.51 -36.81 18.40
N ASP A 45 15.00 -35.67 17.92
CA ASP A 45 15.81 -34.54 17.45
C ASP A 45 16.04 -33.51 18.57
N PRO A 46 17.25 -33.46 19.17
CA PRO A 46 17.54 -32.50 20.23
C PRO A 46 17.51 -31.04 19.77
N LYS A 47 17.76 -30.74 18.48
CA LYS A 47 17.70 -29.38 17.94
C LYS A 47 16.26 -28.91 17.85
N LEU A 48 15.35 -29.74 17.34
CA LEU A 48 13.93 -29.39 17.28
C LEU A 48 13.32 -29.24 18.68
N ARG A 49 13.74 -30.07 19.65
CA ARG A 49 13.34 -29.90 21.05
C ARG A 49 13.90 -28.62 21.68
N LEU A 50 15.14 -28.24 21.37
CA LEU A 50 15.70 -26.96 21.78
C LEU A 50 14.90 -25.79 21.19
N ALA A 51 14.62 -25.84 19.88
CA ALA A 51 13.81 -24.85 19.19
C ALA A 51 12.40 -24.76 19.79
N GLN A 52 11.75 -25.88 20.10
CA GLN A 52 10.45 -25.92 20.78
C GLN A 52 10.48 -25.17 22.11
N ASN A 53 11.48 -25.44 22.95
CA ASN A 53 11.60 -24.77 24.26
C ASN A 53 11.79 -23.26 24.13
N ALA A 54 12.47 -22.79 23.09
CA ALA A 54 12.66 -21.37 22.82
C ALA A 54 11.37 -20.74 22.24
N VAL A 55 10.83 -21.29 21.16
CA VAL A 55 9.67 -20.74 20.43
C VAL A 55 8.41 -20.74 21.27
N THR A 56 8.20 -21.73 22.14
CA THR A 56 6.99 -21.78 23.01
C THR A 56 6.99 -20.75 24.13
N ARG A 57 8.10 -20.02 24.35
CA ARG A 57 8.27 -19.06 25.46
C ARG A 57 8.70 -17.66 25.02
N SER A 58 8.91 -17.44 23.73
CA SER A 58 9.44 -16.18 23.17
C SER A 58 8.65 -15.77 21.92
N ASP A 59 8.76 -14.50 21.50
CA ASP A 59 8.31 -14.12 20.15
C ASP A 59 9.17 -14.90 19.15
N VAL A 60 8.52 -15.58 18.21
CA VAL A 60 9.18 -16.45 17.25
C VAL A 60 10.20 -15.71 16.38
N ARG A 61 9.98 -14.41 16.11
CA ARG A 61 10.91 -13.58 15.33
C ARG A 61 12.20 -13.33 16.08
N ASP A 62 12.15 -13.21 17.41
CA ASP A 62 13.35 -13.04 18.23
C ASP A 62 14.20 -14.31 18.20
N VAL A 63 13.55 -15.48 18.18
CA VAL A 63 14.24 -16.79 18.09
C VAL A 63 14.83 -17.01 16.69
N LEU A 64 14.10 -16.64 15.64
CA LEU A 64 14.53 -16.80 14.25
C LEU A 64 15.64 -15.81 13.85
N MET A 65 15.78 -14.68 14.54
CA MET A 65 16.64 -13.59 14.11
C MET A 65 18.12 -14.01 14.07
N ARG A 66 18.76 -13.77 12.93
CA ARG A 66 20.20 -13.96 12.75
C ARG A 66 21.01 -12.81 13.34
N ARG A 67 21.71 -13.09 14.45
CA ARG A 67 22.48 -12.09 15.20
C ARG A 67 23.64 -11.51 14.38
N ASP A 68 24.34 -12.33 13.61
CA ASP A 68 25.42 -11.92 12.71
C ASP A 68 24.92 -10.92 11.66
N VAL A 69 23.77 -11.21 11.05
CA VAL A 69 23.11 -10.33 10.07
C VAL A 69 22.71 -9.01 10.75
N SER A 70 22.04 -9.06 11.90
CA SER A 70 21.61 -7.85 12.63
C SER A 70 22.75 -6.92 13.03
N ASN A 71 23.95 -7.46 13.30
CA ASN A 71 25.13 -6.70 13.70
C ASN A 71 25.95 -6.17 12.51
N SER A 72 25.73 -6.71 11.31
CA SER A 72 26.55 -6.39 10.13
C SER A 72 26.20 -5.05 9.48
N PHE A 73 25.04 -4.48 9.84
CA PHE A 73 24.51 -3.30 9.16
C PHE A 73 24.95 -1.98 9.81
N ASN A 74 25.27 -1.03 8.94
CA ASN A 74 25.50 0.36 9.30
C ASN A 74 24.71 1.28 8.36
N HIS A 75 24.33 2.46 8.84
CA HIS A 75 23.58 3.45 8.06
C HIS A 75 24.49 4.49 7.39
N HIS A 76 25.61 4.03 6.81
CA HIS A 76 26.45 4.84 5.91
C HIS A 76 26.14 4.49 4.46
N TYR A 77 26.12 5.52 3.61
CA TYR A 77 25.71 5.41 2.21
C TYR A 77 26.58 6.32 1.35
N SER A 78 27.11 5.79 0.24
CA SER A 78 27.90 6.53 -0.75
C SER A 78 27.12 7.66 -1.45
N VAL A 79 25.82 7.48 -1.66
CA VAL A 79 24.94 8.46 -2.31
C VAL A 79 23.71 8.71 -1.44
N LYS A 80 23.36 9.99 -1.25
CA LYS A 80 22.18 10.43 -0.50
C LYS A 80 21.61 11.70 -1.13
N VAL A 81 20.29 11.87 -1.02
CA VAL A 81 19.65 13.16 -1.32
C VAL A 81 20.21 14.25 -0.39
N ALA A 82 20.31 15.48 -0.91
CA ALA A 82 21.04 16.56 -0.25
C ALA A 82 20.43 16.99 1.10
N GLN A 83 19.10 16.97 1.22
CA GLN A 83 18.39 17.33 2.45
C GLN A 83 17.73 16.09 3.05
N GLU A 84 18.15 15.73 4.27
CA GLU A 84 17.42 14.77 5.09
C GLU A 84 16.22 15.45 5.76
N CYS A 85 15.11 14.72 5.84
CA CYS A 85 13.90 15.17 6.50
C CYS A 85 13.64 14.35 7.76
N LYS A 86 12.94 14.96 8.73
CA LYS A 86 12.25 14.19 9.76
C LYS A 86 11.18 13.35 9.09
N VAL A 87 11.16 12.08 9.47
CA VAL A 87 10.19 11.12 8.97
C VAL A 87 8.78 11.51 9.38
N THR A 88 7.84 11.11 8.55
CA THR A 88 6.41 11.28 8.77
C THR A 88 5.81 10.07 9.48
N ASP A 89 4.56 10.18 9.97
CA ASP A 89 3.87 9.07 10.62
C ASP A 89 2.40 8.97 10.19
N GLN A 90 2.07 7.92 9.44
CA GLN A 90 0.71 7.64 8.97
C GLN A 90 -0.21 7.11 10.07
N LYS A 91 0.34 6.73 11.23
CA LYS A 91 -0.37 6.11 12.34
C LYS A 91 -1.14 4.86 11.89
N ARG A 92 -2.36 4.65 12.39
CA ARG A 92 -3.17 3.45 12.15
C ARG A 92 -4.03 3.60 10.90
N THR A 93 -3.39 3.87 9.77
CA THR A 93 -4.05 4.01 8.45
C THR A 93 -3.20 3.42 7.35
N GLY A 94 -3.82 3.08 6.21
CA GLY A 94 -3.14 2.57 5.00
C GLY A 94 -2.70 3.66 4.02
N ARG A 95 -2.19 4.81 4.51
CA ARG A 95 -1.89 5.98 3.67
C ARG A 95 -0.46 6.07 3.14
N CYS A 96 0.33 5.00 3.28
CA CYS A 96 1.75 4.97 2.93
C CYS A 96 2.07 5.55 1.54
N TRP A 97 1.21 5.27 0.56
CA TRP A 97 1.33 5.74 -0.81
C TRP A 97 1.23 7.27 -0.94
N ILE A 98 0.30 7.91 -0.21
CA ILE A 98 0.17 9.37 -0.09
C ILE A 98 1.39 9.94 0.64
N PHE A 99 1.78 9.35 1.78
CA PHE A 99 2.93 9.81 2.56
C PHE A 99 4.22 9.76 1.74
N ALA A 100 4.50 8.64 1.08
CA ALA A 100 5.66 8.48 0.23
C ALA A 100 5.67 9.47 -0.94
N ALA A 101 4.53 9.69 -1.60
CA ALA A 101 4.45 10.66 -2.71
C ALA A 101 4.70 12.09 -2.22
N LEU A 102 4.10 12.47 -1.10
CA LEU A 102 4.30 13.80 -0.51
C LEU A 102 5.71 13.97 0.09
N ASN A 103 6.37 12.90 0.54
CA ASN A 103 7.78 12.92 0.97
C ASN A 103 8.74 13.14 -0.19
N VAL A 104 8.42 12.63 -1.39
CA VAL A 104 9.14 12.97 -2.62
C VAL A 104 8.97 14.46 -2.93
N MET A 105 7.72 14.93 -2.96
CA MET A 105 7.38 16.29 -3.43
C MET A 105 7.80 17.41 -2.47
N ARG A 106 7.81 17.16 -1.15
CA ARG A 106 8.14 18.19 -0.15
C ARG A 106 9.56 18.72 -0.28
N LEU A 107 10.50 17.91 -0.76
CA LEU A 107 11.91 18.31 -0.88
C LEU A 107 12.10 19.52 -1.81
N GLY A 108 11.38 19.58 -2.93
CA GLY A 108 11.44 20.73 -3.83
C GLY A 108 11.05 22.04 -3.14
N ILE A 109 9.94 22.02 -2.39
CA ILE A 109 9.47 23.18 -1.61
C ILE A 109 10.48 23.55 -0.52
N MET A 110 11.00 22.55 0.20
CA MET A 110 11.95 22.76 1.28
C MET A 110 13.24 23.42 0.78
N ASN A 111 13.75 22.97 -0.37
CA ASN A 111 14.92 23.57 -1.01
C ASN A 111 14.62 24.99 -1.50
N LYS A 112 13.49 25.21 -2.19
CA LYS A 112 13.08 26.50 -2.75
C LYS A 112 12.93 27.60 -1.70
N PHE A 113 12.42 27.25 -0.52
CA PHE A 113 12.16 28.20 0.57
C PHE A 113 13.16 28.11 1.73
N SER A 114 14.22 27.30 1.59
CA SER A 114 15.20 27.02 2.66
C SER A 114 14.52 26.61 3.98
N LEU A 115 13.52 25.73 3.92
CA LEU A 115 12.76 25.28 5.09
C LEU A 115 13.53 24.24 5.90
N ALA A 116 13.23 24.17 7.20
CA ALA A 116 13.71 23.15 8.12
C ALA A 116 13.27 21.74 7.69
N ASP A 117 13.86 20.73 8.34
CA ASP A 117 13.69 19.31 8.03
C ASP A 117 12.29 18.74 8.38
N ASP A 118 11.39 19.57 8.93
CA ASP A 118 10.09 19.19 9.46
C ASP A 118 8.89 19.71 8.66
N PHE A 119 9.12 20.34 7.50
CA PHE A 119 8.02 20.72 6.62
C PHE A 119 7.30 19.49 6.06
N GLU A 120 5.97 19.57 5.99
CA GLU A 120 5.10 18.54 5.46
C GLU A 120 3.98 19.14 4.61
N LEU A 121 3.62 18.43 3.54
CA LEU A 121 2.35 18.60 2.84
C LEU A 121 1.26 17.82 3.58
N SER A 122 0.02 18.30 3.49
CA SER A 122 -1.11 17.67 4.19
C SER A 122 -1.49 16.34 3.55
N GLN A 123 -1.18 15.25 4.24
CA GLN A 123 -1.62 13.91 3.86
C GLN A 123 -3.12 13.71 4.12
N SER A 124 -3.66 14.34 5.18
CA SER A 124 -5.10 14.33 5.49
C SER A 124 -5.94 15.01 4.41
N TYR A 125 -5.39 16.02 3.72
CA TYR A 125 -6.06 16.72 2.61
C TYR A 125 -6.32 15.79 1.43
N LEU A 126 -5.27 15.11 0.94
CA LEU A 126 -5.42 14.14 -0.15
C LEU A 126 -6.24 12.93 0.31
N PHE A 127 -6.12 12.50 1.57
CA PHE A 127 -6.90 11.38 2.09
C PHE A 127 -8.40 11.65 2.11
N PHE A 128 -8.83 12.88 2.42
CA PHE A 128 -10.23 13.27 2.33
C PHE A 128 -10.76 13.09 0.90
N TRP A 129 -10.07 13.69 -0.06
CA TRP A 129 -10.49 13.67 -1.46
C TRP A 129 -10.44 12.28 -2.06
N ASP A 130 -9.42 11.49 -1.72
CA ASP A 130 -9.30 10.09 -2.13
C ASP A 130 -10.49 9.26 -1.66
N LYS A 131 -10.89 9.37 -0.40
CA LYS A 131 -12.07 8.65 0.12
C LYS A 131 -13.36 9.05 -0.59
N LEU A 132 -13.54 10.35 -0.81
CA LEU A 132 -14.72 10.86 -1.51
C LEU A 132 -14.78 10.31 -2.95
N GLU A 133 -13.66 10.35 -3.65
CA GLU A 133 -13.56 9.91 -5.04
C GLU A 133 -13.70 8.40 -5.17
N LYS A 134 -13.05 7.61 -4.29
CA LYS A 134 -13.23 6.16 -4.26
C LYS A 134 -14.67 5.73 -4.01
N CYS A 135 -15.40 6.40 -3.12
CA CYS A 135 -16.83 6.16 -2.95
C CYS A 135 -17.60 6.36 -4.26
N ASN A 136 -17.33 7.46 -4.96
CA ASN A 136 -17.96 7.76 -6.24
C ASN A 136 -17.57 6.73 -7.32
N TYR A 137 -16.28 6.39 -7.42
CA TYR A 137 -15.73 5.41 -8.34
C TYR A 137 -16.31 4.02 -8.13
N PHE A 138 -16.44 3.58 -6.89
CA PHE A 138 -17.10 2.33 -6.56
C PHE A 138 -18.57 2.32 -7.03
N LEU A 139 -19.34 3.38 -6.77
CA LEU A 139 -20.74 3.45 -7.18
C LEU A 139 -20.89 3.49 -8.71
N GLU A 140 -19.98 4.15 -9.43
CA GLU A 140 -19.92 4.07 -10.89
C GLU A 140 -19.60 2.65 -11.37
N ASN A 141 -18.65 1.95 -10.73
CA ASN A 141 -18.36 0.56 -11.05
C ASN A 141 -19.56 -0.36 -10.80
N VAL A 142 -20.38 -0.08 -9.78
CA VAL A 142 -21.66 -0.80 -9.58
C VAL A 142 -22.62 -0.56 -10.73
N LEU A 143 -22.74 0.66 -11.22
CA LEU A 143 -23.60 0.98 -12.37
C LEU A 143 -23.08 0.33 -13.67
N LEU A 144 -21.76 0.35 -13.90
CA LEU A 144 -21.12 -0.32 -15.04
C LEU A 144 -21.28 -1.84 -15.02
N THR A 145 -21.44 -2.43 -13.83
CA THR A 145 -21.55 -3.89 -13.64
C THR A 145 -22.93 -4.33 -13.19
N LYS A 146 -23.95 -3.47 -13.33
CA LYS A 146 -25.31 -3.73 -12.85
C LYS A 146 -25.94 -5.00 -13.45
N ASP A 147 -25.55 -5.36 -14.67
CA ASP A 147 -26.02 -6.56 -15.38
C ASP A 147 -25.20 -7.83 -15.06
N LYS A 148 -24.13 -7.73 -14.27
CA LYS A 148 -23.34 -8.89 -13.83
C LYS A 148 -23.99 -9.56 -12.60
N PRO A 149 -23.81 -10.88 -12.38
CA PRO A 149 -24.35 -11.58 -11.21
C PRO A 149 -23.87 -10.97 -9.89
N LEU A 150 -24.76 -10.94 -8.89
CA LEU A 150 -24.45 -10.33 -7.58
C LEU A 150 -23.38 -11.12 -6.82
N ASP A 151 -23.47 -12.44 -6.90
CA ASP A 151 -22.58 -13.46 -6.34
C ASP A 151 -21.38 -13.77 -7.25
N GLY A 152 -21.29 -13.16 -8.43
CA GLY A 152 -20.17 -13.32 -9.34
C GLY A 152 -18.86 -12.76 -8.77
N ARG A 153 -17.74 -13.40 -9.12
CA ARG A 153 -16.39 -13.06 -8.63
C ARG A 153 -16.07 -11.57 -8.70
N LEU A 154 -16.38 -10.91 -9.82
CA LEU A 154 -16.12 -9.49 -10.01
C LEU A 154 -16.87 -8.62 -8.99
N LEU A 155 -18.18 -8.80 -8.86
CA LEU A 155 -18.95 -7.94 -7.95
C LEU A 155 -18.63 -8.27 -6.49
N GLN A 156 -18.44 -9.55 -6.14
CA GLN A 156 -17.97 -9.92 -4.81
C GLN A 156 -16.59 -9.33 -4.48
N HIS A 157 -15.69 -9.25 -5.47
CA HIS A 157 -14.41 -8.55 -5.29
C HIS A 157 -14.60 -7.06 -5.01
N LEU A 158 -15.41 -6.35 -5.81
CA LEU A 158 -15.71 -4.92 -5.59
C LEU A 158 -16.41 -4.68 -4.24
N LEU A 159 -17.30 -5.58 -3.82
CA LEU A 159 -18.02 -5.50 -2.55
C LEU A 159 -17.16 -5.90 -1.34
N LYS A 160 -16.08 -6.67 -1.53
CA LYS A 160 -15.18 -7.10 -0.45
C LYS A 160 -14.54 -5.89 0.21
N GLU A 161 -14.04 -4.95 -0.58
CA GLU A 161 -13.34 -3.76 -0.09
C GLU A 161 -13.68 -2.54 -0.97
N PRO A 162 -14.93 -2.02 -0.89
CA PRO A 162 -15.40 -0.94 -1.78
C PRO A 162 -14.69 0.39 -1.52
N ILE A 163 -14.08 0.52 -0.34
CA ILE A 163 -13.22 1.63 0.05
C ILE A 163 -12.09 1.09 0.92
N CYS A 164 -10.85 1.30 0.46
CA CYS A 164 -9.63 1.08 1.24
C CYS A 164 -8.85 2.40 1.36
N ASP A 165 -7.90 2.44 2.30
CA ASP A 165 -7.01 3.59 2.42
C ASP A 165 -5.93 3.61 1.34
N GLY A 166 -5.51 2.43 0.88
CA GLY A 166 -4.39 2.24 -0.02
C GLY A 166 -4.65 2.67 -1.46
N GLY A 167 -3.59 2.90 -2.23
CA GLY A 167 -3.69 3.41 -3.59
C GLY A 167 -2.34 3.37 -4.30
N GLN A 168 -2.32 3.86 -5.54
CA GLN A 168 -1.19 3.79 -6.46
C GLN A 168 -0.69 5.19 -6.83
N TRP A 169 0.48 5.27 -7.48
CA TRP A 169 1.06 6.56 -7.89
C TRP A 169 0.09 7.40 -8.74
N ASP A 170 -0.49 6.82 -9.80
CA ASP A 170 -1.39 7.55 -10.71
C ASP A 170 -2.66 8.06 -10.00
N MET A 171 -3.09 7.35 -8.94
CA MET A 171 -4.18 7.80 -8.09
C MET A 171 -3.80 9.06 -7.27
N VAL A 172 -2.53 9.25 -6.91
CA VAL A 172 -2.04 10.51 -6.31
C VAL A 172 -2.04 11.60 -7.36
N THR A 173 -1.54 11.31 -8.56
CA THR A 173 -1.52 12.25 -9.69
C THR A 173 -2.91 12.79 -9.98
N ASN A 174 -3.91 11.92 -10.04
CA ASN A 174 -5.31 12.29 -10.25
C ASN A 174 -5.83 13.26 -9.16
N LEU A 175 -5.53 12.97 -7.89
CA LEU A 175 -5.98 13.80 -6.77
C LEU A 175 -5.31 15.17 -6.80
N MET A 176 -4.00 15.22 -7.04
CA MET A 176 -3.27 16.48 -7.09
C MET A 176 -3.64 17.31 -8.31
N GLY A 177 -3.87 16.67 -9.46
CA GLY A 177 -4.35 17.35 -10.67
C GLY A 177 -5.72 18.00 -10.48
N LYS A 178 -6.62 17.35 -9.71
CA LYS A 178 -7.99 17.83 -9.49
C LYS A 178 -8.16 18.75 -8.28
N TYR A 179 -7.43 18.50 -7.21
CA TYR A 179 -7.62 19.17 -5.91
C TYR A 179 -6.38 19.97 -5.46
N GLY A 180 -5.23 19.76 -6.07
CA GLY A 180 -3.98 20.41 -5.69
C GLY A 180 -3.40 19.86 -4.40
N ALA A 181 -2.69 20.71 -3.66
CA ALA A 181 -2.04 20.35 -2.41
C ALA A 181 -1.99 21.54 -1.46
N VAL A 182 -1.89 21.26 -0.16
CA VAL A 182 -1.73 22.29 0.87
C VAL A 182 -0.65 21.88 1.87
N PRO A 183 0.03 22.83 2.53
CA PRO A 183 0.86 22.55 3.69
C PRO A 183 0.07 21.86 4.81
N LYS A 184 0.72 20.99 5.58
CA LYS A 184 0.09 20.30 6.72
C LYS A 184 -0.45 21.26 7.78
N SER A 185 0.13 22.46 7.92
CA SER A 185 -0.37 23.51 8.82
C SER A 185 -1.72 24.09 8.41
N VAL A 186 -2.11 24.00 7.13
CA VAL A 186 -3.39 24.49 6.61
C VAL A 186 -4.50 23.48 6.84
N PHE A 187 -4.19 22.20 6.70
CA PHE A 187 -5.13 21.11 6.98
C PHE A 187 -4.41 20.00 7.75
N PRO A 188 -4.44 20.04 9.10
CA PRO A 188 -3.71 19.09 9.93
C PRO A 188 -4.39 17.72 9.99
N GLU A 189 -3.78 16.80 10.72
CA GLU A 189 -4.37 15.49 11.00
C GLU A 189 -5.57 15.60 11.95
N SER A 190 -6.62 14.82 11.68
CA SER A 190 -7.73 14.57 12.61
C SER A 190 -7.57 13.21 13.29
N LYS A 191 -8.40 12.92 14.31
CA LYS A 191 -8.40 11.58 14.93
C LYS A 191 -8.69 10.48 13.91
N THR A 192 -9.56 10.77 12.93
CA THR A 192 -9.91 9.83 11.86
C THR A 192 -8.78 9.68 10.85
N SER A 193 -8.10 10.77 10.48
CA SER A 193 -6.98 10.64 9.55
C SER A 193 -5.82 9.85 10.15
N MET A 194 -5.68 9.82 11.48
CA MET A 194 -4.70 8.95 12.17
C MET A 194 -5.21 7.55 12.53
N ASN A 195 -6.52 7.28 12.38
CA ASN A 195 -7.15 5.98 12.61
C ASN A 195 -8.47 5.89 11.80
N SER A 196 -8.39 5.27 10.63
CA SER A 196 -9.46 5.25 9.62
C SER A 196 -10.45 4.10 9.79
N VAL A 197 -10.23 3.19 10.74
CA VAL A 197 -11.00 1.94 10.90
C VAL A 197 -12.51 2.20 10.96
N TRP A 198 -12.94 3.16 11.78
CA TRP A 198 -14.36 3.44 11.99
C TRP A 198 -15.03 4.08 10.77
N VAL A 199 -14.38 5.04 10.12
CA VAL A 199 -14.95 5.68 8.93
C VAL A 199 -15.02 4.69 7.77
N ASN A 200 -14.00 3.84 7.59
CA ASN A 200 -14.00 2.79 6.57
C ASN A 200 -15.08 1.75 6.81
N ARG A 201 -15.27 1.31 8.06
CA ARG A 201 -16.34 0.37 8.43
C ARG A 201 -17.72 0.94 8.10
N PHE A 202 -17.98 2.19 8.49
CA PHE A 202 -19.26 2.83 8.24
C PHE A 202 -19.52 3.05 6.74
N LEU A 203 -18.55 3.64 6.02
CA LEU A 203 -18.68 3.89 4.59
C LEU A 203 -18.80 2.58 3.80
N THR A 204 -18.04 1.53 4.15
CA THR A 204 -18.17 0.21 3.53
C THR A 204 -19.58 -0.35 3.65
N ALA A 205 -20.20 -0.26 4.83
CA ALA A 205 -21.59 -0.69 5.01
C ALA A 205 -22.57 0.13 4.16
N LYS A 206 -22.41 1.45 4.13
CA LYS A 206 -23.24 2.36 3.31
C LYS A 206 -23.07 2.11 1.81
N LEU A 207 -21.83 1.92 1.33
CA LEU A 207 -21.55 1.64 -0.07
C LEU A 207 -22.15 0.30 -0.52
N ARG A 208 -22.09 -0.75 0.31
CA ARG A 208 -22.77 -2.03 0.03
C ARG A 208 -24.30 -1.86 -0.04
N GLU A 209 -24.88 -1.10 0.89
CA GLU A 209 -26.30 -0.75 0.87
C GLU A 209 -26.69 0.01 -0.42
N TYR A 210 -25.92 1.03 -0.79
CA TYR A 210 -26.11 1.80 -2.02
C TYR A 210 -25.97 0.94 -3.27
N ALA A 211 -25.00 0.01 -3.28
CA ALA A 211 -24.80 -0.90 -4.40
C ALA A 211 -26.04 -1.77 -4.66
N LEU A 212 -26.61 -2.35 -3.59
CA LEU A 212 -27.84 -3.13 -3.67
C LEU A 212 -29.03 -2.28 -4.13
N ARG A 213 -29.14 -1.04 -3.64
CA ARG A 213 -30.21 -0.11 -4.05
C ARG A 213 -30.13 0.26 -5.52
N LEU A 214 -28.96 0.69 -6.01
CA LEU A 214 -28.76 1.08 -7.41
C LEU A 214 -29.04 -0.11 -8.35
N ARG A 215 -28.55 -1.30 -8.02
CA ARG A 215 -28.83 -2.52 -8.78
C ARG A 215 -30.31 -2.90 -8.73
N GLY A 216 -30.96 -2.76 -7.58
CA GLY A 216 -32.39 -3.00 -7.42
C GLY A 216 -33.25 -2.01 -8.21
N MET A 217 -32.84 -0.75 -8.32
CA MET A 217 -33.48 0.24 -9.19
C MET A 217 -33.31 -0.12 -10.66
N ALA A 218 -32.09 -0.47 -11.08
CA ALA A 218 -31.82 -0.90 -12.45
C ALA A 218 -32.64 -2.15 -12.83
N GLY A 219 -32.72 -3.15 -11.95
CA GLY A 219 -33.53 -4.35 -12.15
C GLY A 219 -35.04 -4.10 -12.22
N LYS A 220 -35.53 -2.95 -11.74
CA LYS A 220 -36.92 -2.49 -11.88
C LYS A 220 -37.14 -1.61 -13.12
N GLY A 221 -36.12 -1.42 -13.96
CA GLY A 221 -36.20 -0.62 -15.19
C GLY A 221 -36.03 0.88 -14.99
N ALA A 222 -35.39 1.33 -13.90
CA ALA A 222 -35.05 2.74 -13.73
C ALA A 222 -34.11 3.19 -14.86
N VAL A 223 -34.36 4.38 -15.42
CA VAL A 223 -33.52 4.96 -16.48
C VAL A 223 -32.22 5.52 -15.89
N GLU A 224 -31.19 5.67 -16.73
CA GLU A 224 -29.85 6.16 -16.27
C GLU A 224 -29.93 7.48 -15.49
N ALA A 225 -30.78 8.42 -15.91
CA ALA A 225 -30.96 9.69 -15.23
C ALA A 225 -31.40 9.53 -13.76
N ASP A 226 -32.29 8.58 -13.47
CA ASP A 226 -32.76 8.31 -12.11
C ASP A 226 -31.67 7.63 -11.26
N LEU A 227 -30.89 6.73 -11.87
CA LEU A 227 -29.76 6.08 -11.22
C LEU A 227 -28.67 7.10 -10.83
N HIS A 228 -28.31 8.00 -11.75
CA HIS A 228 -27.33 9.05 -11.49
C HIS A 228 -27.83 10.07 -10.46
N LYS A 229 -29.13 10.40 -10.46
CA LYS A 229 -29.74 11.24 -9.43
C LYS A 229 -29.65 10.59 -8.05
N ALA A 230 -30.03 9.33 -7.92
CA ALA A 230 -29.92 8.60 -6.67
C ALA A 230 -28.47 8.50 -6.18
N LYS A 231 -27.51 8.24 -7.09
CA LYS A 231 -26.08 8.25 -6.77
C LYS A 231 -25.62 9.62 -6.26
N ALA A 232 -26.11 10.72 -6.84
CA ALA A 232 -25.77 12.07 -6.38
C ALA A 232 -26.22 12.32 -4.92
N ASP A 233 -27.44 11.90 -4.58
CA ASP A 233 -27.94 11.98 -3.20
C ASP A 233 -27.10 11.11 -2.24
N MET A 234 -26.72 9.90 -2.66
CA MET A 234 -25.81 9.03 -1.89
C MET A 234 -24.44 9.69 -1.68
N MET A 235 -23.89 10.35 -2.69
CA MET A 235 -22.61 11.06 -2.57
C MET A 235 -22.69 12.29 -1.67
N ALA A 236 -23.84 12.98 -1.61
CA ALA A 236 -24.06 14.04 -0.64
C ALA A 236 -24.01 13.51 0.81
N GLU A 237 -24.56 12.31 1.07
CA GLU A 237 -24.43 11.64 2.36
C GLU A 237 -22.98 11.27 2.68
N VAL A 238 -22.23 10.73 1.71
CA VAL A 238 -20.80 10.43 1.86
C VAL A 238 -19.99 11.68 2.22
N TYR A 239 -20.20 12.79 1.49
CA TYR A 239 -19.50 14.05 1.75
C TYR A 239 -19.77 14.56 3.16
N LYS A 240 -21.01 14.47 3.64
CA LYS A 240 -21.40 14.83 5.00
C LYS A 240 -20.63 13.99 6.03
N VAL A 241 -20.58 12.67 5.86
CA VAL A 241 -19.86 11.76 6.77
C VAL A 241 -18.37 12.11 6.81
N LEU A 242 -17.73 12.27 5.66
CA LEU A 242 -16.31 12.62 5.59
C LEU A 242 -16.04 13.98 6.24
N SER A 243 -16.89 14.99 6.01
CA SER A 243 -16.74 16.32 6.61
C SER A 243 -16.85 16.28 8.14
N VAL A 244 -17.70 15.43 8.71
CA VAL A 244 -17.78 15.21 10.18
C VAL A 244 -16.49 14.59 10.72
N HIS A 245 -15.88 13.67 9.98
CA HIS A 245 -14.69 12.93 10.42
C HIS A 245 -13.36 13.71 10.26
N PHE A 246 -13.28 14.56 9.24
CA PHE A 246 -12.06 15.26 8.84
C PHE A 246 -12.10 16.76 9.14
N GLY A 247 -13.28 17.33 9.31
CA GLY A 247 -13.47 18.79 9.38
C GLY A 247 -13.72 19.41 8.01
N ALA A 248 -13.82 20.73 7.99
CA ALA A 248 -14.01 21.50 6.75
C ALA A 248 -12.73 21.50 5.92
N VAL A 249 -12.70 20.69 4.86
CA VAL A 249 -11.58 20.66 3.92
C VAL A 249 -11.51 21.97 3.10
N PRO A 250 -10.31 22.56 2.88
CA PRO A 250 -10.15 23.66 1.94
C PRO A 250 -10.61 23.26 0.53
N LYS A 251 -11.42 24.10 -0.10
CA LYS A 251 -11.86 23.88 -1.49
C LYS A 251 -10.67 24.13 -2.44
N PRO A 252 -10.59 23.44 -3.60
CA PRO A 252 -9.47 23.58 -4.54
C PRO A 252 -9.16 25.01 -4.98
N ASP A 253 -10.20 25.85 -5.05
CA ASP A 253 -10.12 27.26 -5.45
C ASP A 253 -10.26 28.24 -4.26
N SER A 254 -10.45 27.74 -3.03
CA SER A 254 -10.49 28.63 -1.87
C SER A 254 -9.09 29.09 -1.48
N LYS A 255 -8.97 30.37 -1.18
CA LYS A 255 -7.71 30.96 -0.70
C LYS A 255 -7.40 30.50 0.72
N PHE A 256 -6.13 30.26 0.99
CA PHE A 256 -5.58 30.09 2.33
C PHE A 256 -4.27 30.89 2.45
N GLU A 257 -3.97 31.29 3.68
CA GLU A 257 -2.71 31.93 4.01
C GLU A 257 -1.69 30.87 4.43
N TRP A 258 -0.47 30.96 3.91
CA TRP A 258 0.68 30.16 4.33
C TRP A 258 1.77 31.06 4.89
N ALA A 259 1.99 30.95 6.20
CA ALA A 259 3.05 31.64 6.91
C ALA A 259 4.21 30.68 7.21
N ILE A 260 5.44 31.11 6.89
CA ILE A 260 6.66 30.31 7.06
C ILE A 260 7.80 31.14 7.63
N THR A 261 8.65 30.46 8.39
CA THR A 261 9.95 30.97 8.80
C THR A 261 11.03 30.03 8.27
N ASN A 262 11.96 30.54 7.48
CA ASN A 262 13.02 29.72 6.90
C ASN A 262 14.19 29.48 7.89
N LYS A 263 15.16 28.65 7.49
CA LYS A 263 16.38 28.36 8.28
C LYS A 263 17.21 29.61 8.64
N HIS A 264 17.05 30.72 7.92
CA HIS A 264 17.71 31.99 8.17
C HIS A 264 16.90 32.92 9.09
N LYS A 265 15.82 32.41 9.71
CA LYS A 265 14.89 33.16 10.57
C LYS A 265 14.11 34.27 9.84
N ALA A 266 14.08 34.24 8.50
CA ALA A 266 13.27 35.18 7.72
C ALA A 266 11.82 34.69 7.65
N PHE A 267 10.89 35.58 7.99
CA PHE A 267 9.45 35.33 7.94
C PHE A 267 8.87 35.73 6.57
N LYS A 268 8.01 34.88 6.02
CA LYS A 268 7.24 35.16 4.81
C LYS A 268 5.80 34.71 4.98
N ARG A 269 4.89 35.42 4.32
CA ARG A 269 3.47 35.09 4.22
C ARG A 269 3.06 35.14 2.76
N GLU A 270 2.38 34.10 2.31
CA GLU A 270 1.85 34.00 0.95
C GLU A 270 0.39 33.57 0.99
N GLU A 271 -0.39 33.97 0.00
CA GLU A 271 -1.76 33.52 -0.19
C GLU A 271 -1.82 32.61 -1.42
N HIS A 272 -2.44 31.45 -1.27
CA HIS A 272 -2.55 30.45 -2.33
C HIS A 272 -3.95 29.83 -2.36
N THR A 273 -4.32 29.22 -3.47
CA THR A 273 -5.36 28.18 -3.49
C THR A 273 -4.69 26.80 -3.51
N PRO A 274 -5.35 25.70 -3.09
CA PRO A 274 -4.73 24.37 -3.17
C PRO A 274 -4.20 24.02 -4.57
N LEU A 275 -4.96 24.35 -5.63
CA LEU A 275 -4.52 24.16 -7.01
C LEU A 275 -3.34 25.07 -7.38
N GLY A 276 -3.38 26.35 -6.98
CA GLY A 276 -2.29 27.29 -7.22
C GLY A 276 -1.00 26.88 -6.51
N PHE A 277 -1.09 26.46 -5.25
CA PHE A 277 0.03 25.98 -4.46
C PHE A 277 0.71 24.78 -5.13
N TYR A 278 -0.05 23.78 -5.58
CA TYR A 278 0.50 22.64 -6.33
C TYR A 278 1.14 23.06 -7.65
N ARG A 279 0.44 23.88 -8.44
CA ARG A 279 0.93 24.34 -9.74
C ARG A 279 2.23 25.13 -9.62
N ASP A 280 2.34 26.01 -8.62
CA ASP A 280 3.41 27.00 -8.56
C ASP A 280 4.60 26.56 -7.71
N LEU A 281 4.38 25.67 -6.73
CA LEU A 281 5.40 25.35 -5.71
C LEU A 281 5.85 23.88 -5.68
N VAL A 282 5.07 22.93 -6.20
CA VAL A 282 5.51 21.52 -6.27
C VAL A 282 6.21 21.27 -7.60
N ASP A 283 7.53 21.12 -7.58
CA ASP A 283 8.33 20.95 -8.81
C ASP A 283 8.16 19.57 -9.44
N THR A 284 8.07 18.52 -8.62
CA THR A 284 7.79 17.15 -9.09
C THR A 284 6.34 17.06 -9.55
N LYS A 285 6.10 17.35 -10.83
CA LYS A 285 4.77 17.20 -11.44
C LYS A 285 4.46 15.72 -11.59
N ALA A 286 3.34 15.31 -11.00
CA ALA A 286 3.02 13.90 -10.88
C ALA A 286 2.77 13.21 -12.25
N ASP A 287 2.36 14.00 -13.26
CA ASP A 287 2.18 13.59 -14.66
C ASP A 287 3.49 13.44 -15.44
N GLN A 288 4.62 13.93 -14.93
CA GLN A 288 5.96 13.71 -15.51
C GLN A 288 6.61 12.42 -15.01
N MET A 289 5.97 11.75 -14.05
CA MET A 289 6.48 10.53 -13.44
C MET A 289 5.76 9.31 -14.03
N VAL A 290 6.40 8.14 -13.94
CA VAL A 290 5.85 6.88 -14.44
C VAL A 290 6.20 5.75 -13.49
N SER A 291 5.24 4.85 -13.29
CA SER A 291 5.45 3.61 -12.54
C SER A 291 6.11 2.55 -13.41
N ILE A 292 7.28 2.09 -12.98
CA ILE A 292 7.93 0.90 -13.51
C ILE A 292 7.74 -0.21 -12.49
N ILE A 293 7.36 -1.40 -12.96
CA ILE A 293 7.18 -2.57 -12.11
C ILE A 293 8.12 -3.71 -12.50
N HIS A 294 8.32 -4.63 -11.57
CA HIS A 294 8.88 -5.94 -11.83
C HIS A 294 7.86 -7.01 -11.44
N ASP A 295 7.21 -7.56 -12.46
CA ASP A 295 6.28 -8.68 -12.36
C ASP A 295 6.77 -9.83 -13.25
N PRO A 296 7.46 -10.85 -12.67
CA PRO A 296 8.00 -11.97 -13.44
C PRO A 296 6.92 -12.90 -14.02
N ARG A 297 5.64 -12.75 -13.66
CA ARG A 297 4.53 -13.54 -14.23
C ARG A 297 4.22 -13.16 -15.68
N ASN A 298 4.65 -11.97 -16.09
CA ASN A 298 4.20 -11.28 -17.29
C ASN A 298 5.40 -10.86 -18.15
N PRO A 299 5.26 -10.81 -19.49
CA PRO A 299 6.31 -10.31 -20.37
C PRO A 299 6.84 -8.92 -19.99
N TYR A 300 8.15 -8.73 -20.09
CA TYR A 300 8.78 -7.42 -19.91
C TYR A 300 8.64 -6.53 -21.15
N ARG A 301 8.95 -5.23 -20.97
CA ARG A 301 8.85 -4.17 -21.99
C ARG A 301 7.45 -4.06 -22.58
N ARG A 302 6.45 -4.15 -21.70
CA ARG A 302 5.01 -4.01 -22.00
C ARG A 302 4.36 -3.14 -20.94
N SER A 303 3.26 -2.50 -21.32
CA SER A 303 2.43 -1.73 -20.39
C SER A 303 1.26 -2.57 -19.87
N TYR A 304 0.96 -2.38 -18.59
CA TYR A 304 -0.12 -3.07 -17.88
C TYR A 304 -0.98 -2.09 -17.09
N SER A 305 -2.23 -2.46 -16.86
CA SER A 305 -3.16 -1.79 -15.96
C SER A 305 -4.02 -2.84 -15.26
N VAL A 306 -4.72 -2.46 -14.18
CA VAL A 306 -5.57 -3.37 -13.41
C VAL A 306 -7.02 -2.91 -13.57
N SER A 307 -7.90 -3.81 -14.01
CA SER A 307 -9.30 -3.48 -14.27
C SER A 307 -9.99 -2.98 -13.00
N TYR A 308 -10.76 -1.89 -13.10
CA TYR A 308 -11.49 -1.27 -11.98
C TYR A 308 -10.60 -0.74 -10.82
N LEU A 309 -9.29 -0.63 -11.00
CA LEU A 309 -8.40 0.02 -10.05
C LEU A 309 -8.32 1.52 -10.35
N GLY A 310 -8.80 2.35 -9.42
CA GLY A 310 -8.77 3.80 -9.55
C GLY A 310 -9.46 4.52 -8.39
N ASN A 311 -9.43 5.85 -8.44
CA ASN A 311 -10.13 6.70 -7.47
C ASN A 311 -10.94 7.81 -8.15
N VAL A 312 -10.37 8.59 -9.06
CA VAL A 312 -11.06 9.71 -9.73
C VAL A 312 -11.71 9.22 -11.01
N VAL A 313 -13.04 9.32 -11.11
CA VAL A 313 -13.77 9.00 -12.35
C VAL A 313 -13.37 9.97 -13.45
N GLY A 314 -12.94 9.44 -14.60
CA GLY A 314 -12.41 10.22 -15.72
C GLY A 314 -10.97 10.70 -15.54
N GLY A 315 -10.30 10.34 -14.44
CA GLY A 315 -8.86 10.51 -14.27
C GLY A 315 -8.05 9.47 -15.04
N ASP A 316 -6.73 9.58 -14.95
CA ASP A 316 -5.81 8.63 -15.56
C ASP A 316 -5.95 7.24 -14.91
N ILE A 317 -5.87 6.21 -15.74
CA ILE A 317 -5.80 4.82 -15.27
C ILE A 317 -4.44 4.56 -14.64
N VAL A 318 -4.40 3.61 -13.70
CA VAL A 318 -3.13 3.12 -13.18
C VAL A 318 -2.36 2.43 -14.29
N ARG A 319 -1.12 2.86 -14.54
CA ARG A 319 -0.30 2.35 -15.64
C ARG A 319 1.07 1.93 -15.15
N TYR A 320 1.47 0.74 -15.55
CA TYR A 320 2.78 0.18 -15.24
C TYR A 320 3.56 -0.14 -16.51
N ILE A 321 4.86 0.10 -16.51
CA ILE A 321 5.79 -0.50 -17.49
C ILE A 321 6.51 -1.65 -16.78
N ASN A 322 6.32 -2.89 -17.25
CA ASN A 322 6.97 -4.05 -16.64
C ASN A 322 8.39 -4.25 -17.17
N LEU A 323 9.39 -4.33 -16.29
CA LEU A 323 10.81 -4.47 -16.64
C LEU A 323 11.54 -5.51 -15.76
N PRO A 324 12.71 -6.01 -16.20
CA PRO A 324 13.60 -6.80 -15.36
C PRO A 324 14.04 -6.02 -14.11
N ILE A 325 14.25 -6.72 -12.99
CA ILE A 325 14.52 -6.10 -11.69
C ILE A 325 15.79 -5.22 -11.69
N GLU A 326 16.80 -5.61 -12.45
CA GLU A 326 18.04 -4.83 -12.62
C GLU A 326 17.79 -3.46 -13.26
N GLU A 327 16.79 -3.34 -14.14
CA GLU A 327 16.42 -2.05 -14.71
C GLU A 327 15.74 -1.14 -13.68
N LEU A 328 14.93 -1.70 -12.77
CA LEU A 328 14.34 -0.94 -11.67
C LEU A 328 15.43 -0.39 -10.75
N LYS A 329 16.43 -1.21 -10.41
CA LYS A 329 17.60 -0.75 -9.62
C LYS A 329 18.33 0.37 -10.33
N ARG A 330 18.61 0.22 -11.63
CA ARG A 330 19.27 1.26 -12.45
C ARG A 330 18.48 2.57 -12.45
N TYR A 331 17.17 2.53 -12.68
CA TYR A 331 16.33 3.72 -12.70
C TYR A 331 16.17 4.37 -11.33
N ALA A 332 16.08 3.58 -10.25
CA ALA A 332 16.06 4.09 -8.88
C ALA A 332 17.39 4.78 -8.52
N ALA A 333 18.53 4.15 -8.85
CA ALA A 333 19.86 4.74 -8.65
C ALA A 333 20.03 6.03 -9.46
N ALA A 334 19.62 6.04 -10.74
CA ALA A 334 19.69 7.23 -11.59
C ALA A 334 18.83 8.40 -11.05
N THR A 335 17.66 8.09 -10.48
CA THR A 335 16.81 9.08 -9.79
C THR A 335 17.56 9.72 -8.60
N LEU A 336 18.23 8.88 -7.80
CA LEU A 336 19.02 9.32 -6.63
C LEU A 336 20.30 10.08 -7.02
N ASP A 337 20.98 9.66 -8.07
CA ASP A 337 22.15 10.35 -8.63
C ASP A 337 21.76 11.75 -9.15
N GLY A 338 20.53 11.91 -9.65
CA GLY A 338 19.92 13.20 -9.97
C GLY A 338 19.51 14.04 -8.76
N GLY A 339 19.80 13.58 -7.54
CA GLY A 339 19.48 14.25 -6.28
C GLY A 339 18.00 14.19 -5.89
N GLN A 340 17.19 13.36 -6.57
CA GLN A 340 15.77 13.21 -6.30
C GLN A 340 15.50 11.92 -5.51
N PRO A 341 14.57 11.94 -4.54
CA PRO A 341 14.11 10.73 -3.89
C PRO A 341 13.23 9.90 -4.84
N CYS A 342 13.19 8.59 -4.64
CA CYS A 342 12.44 7.67 -5.51
C CYS A 342 11.34 6.95 -4.72
N TRP A 343 10.07 7.17 -5.09
CA TRP A 343 8.94 6.42 -4.52
C TRP A 343 9.03 4.95 -4.91
N MET A 344 8.68 4.05 -4.01
CA MET A 344 8.66 2.62 -4.25
C MET A 344 7.47 1.90 -3.62
N GLY A 345 7.11 0.76 -4.21
CA GLY A 345 6.08 -0.16 -3.73
C GLY A 345 6.66 -1.57 -3.51
N VAL A 346 6.43 -2.12 -2.32
CA VAL A 346 7.09 -3.34 -1.83
C VAL A 346 6.13 -4.23 -1.03
N ASP A 347 6.52 -5.48 -0.74
CA ASP A 347 5.91 -6.29 0.32
C ASP A 347 6.68 -6.16 1.64
N VAL A 348 6.43 -5.09 2.40
CA VAL A 348 7.24 -4.74 3.59
C VAL A 348 7.14 -5.79 4.71
N PHE A 349 6.11 -6.63 4.70
CA PHE A 349 5.87 -7.62 5.75
C PHE A 349 6.66 -8.92 5.56
N LYS A 350 7.57 -8.97 4.58
CA LYS A 350 8.43 -10.13 4.30
C LYS A 350 9.85 -9.86 4.75
N SER A 351 10.44 -10.84 5.45
CA SER A 351 11.85 -10.83 5.88
C SER A 351 12.35 -9.45 6.36
N TYR A 352 11.66 -8.89 7.36
CA TYR A 352 11.94 -7.55 7.88
C TYR A 352 12.02 -7.55 9.41
N HIS A 353 12.89 -6.72 9.96
CA HIS A 353 12.93 -6.44 11.40
C HIS A 353 12.53 -4.99 11.67
N ILE A 354 11.38 -4.79 12.29
CA ILE A 354 10.77 -3.45 12.41
C ILE A 354 11.55 -2.50 13.33
N GLU A 355 11.99 -2.97 14.50
CA GLU A 355 12.70 -2.11 15.46
C GLU A 355 14.07 -1.69 14.96
N LEU A 356 14.83 -2.62 14.37
CA LEU A 356 16.13 -2.33 13.75
C LEU A 356 15.99 -1.62 12.39
N GLY A 357 14.81 -1.63 11.78
CA GLY A 357 14.57 -1.04 10.46
C GLY A 357 15.37 -1.70 9.35
N ILE A 358 15.52 -3.03 9.38
CA ILE A 358 16.30 -3.78 8.39
C ILE A 358 15.36 -4.63 7.54
N LEU A 359 15.51 -4.52 6.22
CA LEU A 359 14.84 -5.32 5.20
C LEU A 359 15.90 -6.21 4.54
N ASP A 360 15.97 -7.47 4.95
CA ASP A 360 16.99 -8.43 4.50
C ASP A 360 16.44 -9.86 4.42
N THR A 361 16.64 -10.54 3.29
CA THR A 361 16.14 -11.90 3.05
C THR A 361 16.71 -12.94 4.02
N GLY A 362 17.92 -12.71 4.52
CA GLY A 362 18.61 -13.54 5.50
C GLY A 362 18.37 -13.12 6.96
N MET A 363 17.42 -12.23 7.25
CA MET A 363 17.12 -11.79 8.62
C MET A 363 16.70 -12.95 9.55
N TYR A 364 15.99 -13.95 9.02
CA TYR A 364 15.38 -15.04 9.78
C TYR A 364 15.88 -16.41 9.31
N ASP A 365 16.37 -17.23 10.25
CA ASP A 365 16.90 -18.58 9.99
C ASP A 365 15.83 -19.66 10.22
N HIS A 366 14.90 -19.77 9.26
CA HIS A 366 13.84 -20.77 9.32
C HIS A 366 14.36 -22.20 9.27
N ASP A 367 15.40 -22.47 8.48
CA ASP A 367 15.98 -23.80 8.34
C ASP A 367 16.59 -24.29 9.66
N LEU A 368 17.34 -23.42 10.35
CA LEU A 368 17.93 -23.77 11.64
C LEU A 368 16.87 -24.08 12.72
N VAL A 369 15.77 -23.33 12.73
CA VAL A 369 14.75 -23.44 13.80
C VAL A 369 13.70 -24.52 13.50
N TYR A 370 13.30 -24.69 12.24
CA TYR A 370 12.23 -25.60 11.84
C TYR A 370 12.72 -26.84 11.07
N GLY A 371 13.96 -26.85 10.60
CA GLY A 371 14.45 -27.86 9.64
C GLY A 371 13.87 -27.72 8.24
N VAL A 372 13.18 -26.60 7.96
CA VAL A 372 12.55 -26.33 6.67
C VAL A 372 12.40 -24.82 6.47
N SER A 373 12.57 -24.37 5.24
CA SER A 373 12.36 -22.98 4.83
C SER A 373 11.36 -22.86 3.68
N PRO A 374 10.61 -21.74 3.60
CA PRO A 374 9.87 -21.40 2.38
C PRO A 374 10.84 -21.23 1.20
N GLY A 375 10.51 -21.84 0.05
CA GLY A 375 11.39 -21.87 -1.14
C GLY A 375 10.74 -21.39 -2.44
N MET A 376 9.61 -20.68 -2.36
CA MET A 376 8.92 -20.17 -3.56
C MET A 376 9.71 -19.05 -4.22
N THR A 377 9.76 -19.04 -5.55
CA THR A 377 10.21 -17.91 -6.37
C THR A 377 9.26 -16.72 -6.25
N LYS A 378 9.71 -15.52 -6.64
CA LYS A 378 8.86 -14.32 -6.68
C LYS A 378 7.61 -14.50 -7.55
N GLU A 379 7.74 -15.18 -8.68
CA GLU A 379 6.61 -15.49 -9.56
C GLU A 379 5.58 -16.38 -8.87
N GLU A 380 6.04 -17.48 -8.26
CA GLU A 380 5.16 -18.41 -7.53
C GLU A 380 4.45 -17.70 -6.37
N ARG A 381 5.16 -16.85 -5.62
CA ARG A 381 4.55 -16.09 -4.52
C ARG A 381 3.45 -15.14 -5.00
N LEU A 382 3.61 -14.50 -6.16
CA LEU A 382 2.58 -13.66 -6.76
C LEU A 382 1.38 -14.47 -7.29
N ARG A 383 1.64 -15.65 -7.88
CA ARG A 383 0.58 -16.53 -8.41
C ARG A 383 -0.23 -17.22 -7.31
N SER A 384 0.42 -17.65 -6.22
CA SER A 384 -0.21 -18.34 -5.10
C SER A 384 -0.88 -17.40 -4.11
N GLY A 385 -0.58 -16.10 -4.18
CA GLY A 385 -1.08 -15.09 -3.25
C GLY A 385 -0.27 -14.97 -1.96
N GLU A 386 0.94 -15.54 -1.90
CA GLU A 386 1.86 -15.44 -0.76
C GLU A 386 2.49 -14.03 -0.63
N SER A 387 2.77 -13.37 -1.77
CA SER A 387 3.30 -12.01 -1.79
C SER A 387 2.53 -11.11 -2.75
N LEU A 388 2.46 -9.83 -2.41
CA LEU A 388 1.83 -8.76 -3.20
C LEU A 388 2.38 -7.42 -2.71
N MET A 389 2.13 -6.35 -3.48
CA MET A 389 2.55 -5.01 -3.06
C MET A 389 1.70 -4.54 -1.87
N SER A 390 2.31 -4.38 -0.69
CA SER A 390 1.60 -4.13 0.56
C SER A 390 1.86 -2.74 1.16
N HIS A 391 3.00 -2.11 0.85
CA HIS A 391 3.38 -0.83 1.43
C HIS A 391 4.22 0.02 0.46
N ALA A 392 4.16 1.33 0.64
CA ALA A 392 4.92 2.29 -0.16
C ALA A 392 5.85 3.12 0.72
N MET A 393 7.06 3.36 0.23
CA MET A 393 8.13 4.06 0.93
C MET A 393 8.96 4.87 -0.07
N VAL A 394 10.05 5.50 0.38
CA VAL A 394 10.88 6.35 -0.47
C VAL A 394 12.35 5.99 -0.33
N PHE A 395 13.02 5.71 -1.44
CA PHE A 395 14.48 5.67 -1.46
C PHE A 395 15.04 7.09 -1.37
N THR A 396 16.02 7.27 -0.49
CA THR A 396 16.69 8.57 -0.23
C THR A 396 18.21 8.48 -0.35
N GLY A 397 18.73 7.32 -0.73
CA GLY A 397 20.14 7.09 -0.93
C GLY A 397 20.44 5.63 -1.17
N TYR A 398 21.66 5.34 -1.56
CA TYR A 398 22.15 3.99 -1.76
C TYR A 398 23.65 3.95 -1.44
N ASP A 399 24.13 2.75 -1.15
CA ASP A 399 25.55 2.47 -1.02
C ASP A 399 25.98 1.57 -2.19
N LYS A 400 27.17 1.80 -2.70
CA LYS A 400 27.83 0.91 -3.68
C LYS A 400 29.30 0.79 -3.31
N ARG A 401 29.89 -0.37 -3.56
CA ARG A 401 31.34 -0.55 -3.37
C ARG A 401 32.09 0.10 -4.53
N ASP A 402 33.33 0.50 -4.27
CA ASP A 402 34.19 1.06 -5.31
C ASP A 402 34.35 0.07 -6.48
N GLY A 403 34.05 0.54 -7.70
CA GLY A 403 34.09 -0.27 -8.91
C GLY A 403 32.83 -1.09 -9.21
N GLU A 404 31.82 -1.10 -8.32
CA GLU A 404 30.52 -1.73 -8.58
C GLU A 404 29.52 -0.74 -9.21
N ASN A 405 28.77 -1.20 -10.21
CA ASN A 405 27.75 -0.39 -10.89
C ASN A 405 26.35 -0.52 -10.27
N ILE A 406 26.12 -1.52 -9.42
CA ILE A 406 24.82 -1.80 -8.79
C ILE A 406 24.94 -1.57 -7.29
N PRO A 407 23.98 -0.88 -6.66
CA PRO A 407 23.99 -0.70 -5.22
C PRO A 407 23.91 -2.00 -4.42
N ASN A 408 24.61 -2.07 -3.28
CA ASN A 408 24.57 -3.22 -2.37
C ASN A 408 23.50 -3.07 -1.27
N LYS A 409 23.19 -1.83 -0.87
CA LYS A 409 22.11 -1.50 0.06
C LYS A 409 21.51 -0.12 -0.23
N TRP A 410 20.28 0.07 0.24
CA TRP A 410 19.45 1.23 -0.03
C TRP A 410 18.97 1.87 1.27
N ARG A 411 18.96 3.21 1.29
CA ARG A 411 18.44 4.02 2.40
C ARG A 411 16.97 4.33 2.15
N VAL A 412 16.12 3.97 3.09
CA VAL A 412 14.67 4.00 2.91
C VAL A 412 14.04 4.93 3.95
N GLU A 413 13.32 5.96 3.51
CA GLU A 413 12.44 6.75 4.36
C GLU A 413 11.09 6.03 4.49
N ASN A 414 10.71 5.73 5.73
CA ASN A 414 9.41 5.16 6.04
C ASN A 414 8.46 6.24 6.62
N SER A 415 7.18 5.88 6.76
CA SER A 415 6.11 6.76 7.26
C SER A 415 5.48 6.23 8.55
N TRP A 416 6.29 5.67 9.46
CA TRP A 416 5.86 5.08 10.73
C TRP A 416 6.45 5.79 11.97
N GLY A 417 6.83 7.06 11.83
CA GLY A 417 7.46 7.83 12.90
C GLY A 417 8.94 7.48 13.12
N ASP A 418 9.55 8.17 14.07
CA ASP A 418 11.01 8.18 14.30
C ASP A 418 11.49 7.16 15.33
N THR A 419 10.59 6.38 15.93
CA THR A 419 10.93 5.42 17.00
C THR A 419 11.47 4.09 16.48
N ARG A 420 11.35 3.82 15.18
CA ARG A 420 11.73 2.55 14.54
C ARG A 420 12.93 2.76 13.61
N GLY A 421 13.75 1.73 13.45
CA GLY A 421 14.95 1.80 12.62
C GLY A 421 15.90 2.90 13.07
N ASN A 422 16.55 3.55 12.11
CA ASN A 422 17.40 4.70 12.37
C ASN A 422 16.61 6.00 12.21
N LYS A 423 15.94 6.44 13.28
CA LYS A 423 15.07 7.63 13.30
C LYS A 423 14.00 7.58 12.20
N GLY A 424 13.38 6.41 12.03
CA GLY A 424 12.38 6.10 11.00
C GLY A 424 12.94 5.74 9.64
N TYR A 425 14.25 5.80 9.43
CA TYR A 425 14.88 5.33 8.21
C TYR A 425 15.28 3.87 8.31
N PHE A 426 14.97 3.13 7.25
CA PHE A 426 15.24 1.71 7.12
C PHE A 426 16.44 1.49 6.18
N LEU A 427 17.07 0.33 6.32
CA LEU A 427 18.08 -0.19 5.43
C LEU A 427 17.48 -1.37 4.66
N MET A 428 17.60 -1.36 3.34
CA MET A 428 17.19 -2.46 2.48
C MET A 428 18.39 -3.04 1.76
N THR A 429 18.57 -4.36 1.81
CA THR A 429 19.64 -5.01 1.04
C THR A 429 19.22 -5.25 -0.41
N ASN A 430 20.20 -5.42 -1.29
CA ASN A 430 19.90 -5.67 -2.70
C ASN A 430 19.11 -6.98 -2.91
N ALA A 431 19.40 -8.02 -2.13
CA ALA A 431 18.65 -9.27 -2.17
C ALA A 431 17.17 -9.09 -1.75
N TRP A 432 16.90 -8.22 -0.79
CA TRP A 432 15.52 -7.90 -0.41
C TRP A 432 14.79 -7.12 -1.49
N PHE A 433 15.48 -6.17 -2.15
CA PHE A 433 14.97 -5.47 -3.34
C PHE A 433 14.55 -6.51 -4.40
N ASP A 434 15.39 -7.50 -4.66
CA ASP A 434 15.11 -8.53 -5.66
C ASP A 434 13.84 -9.32 -5.38
N GLU A 435 13.65 -9.74 -4.13
CA GLU A 435 12.55 -10.64 -3.78
C GLU A 435 11.22 -9.92 -3.51
N TYR A 436 11.25 -8.70 -2.96
CA TYR A 436 10.05 -8.08 -2.37
C TYR A 436 9.76 -6.65 -2.82
N LEU A 437 10.59 -6.04 -3.68
CA LEU A 437 10.22 -4.78 -4.35
C LEU A 437 9.51 -5.04 -5.68
N PHE A 438 8.40 -4.34 -5.91
CA PHE A 438 7.58 -4.55 -7.12
C PHE A 438 7.50 -3.31 -7.99
N GLN A 439 7.65 -2.11 -7.43
CA GLN A 439 7.43 -0.86 -8.16
C GLN A 439 8.43 0.20 -7.74
N VAL A 440 8.90 0.98 -8.71
CA VAL A 440 9.56 2.28 -8.51
C VAL A 440 8.91 3.31 -9.42
N VAL A 441 8.89 4.55 -8.96
CA VAL A 441 8.38 5.67 -9.77
C VAL A 441 9.53 6.59 -10.10
N VAL A 442 9.69 6.86 -11.39
CA VAL A 442 10.80 7.65 -11.93
C VAL A 442 10.30 8.70 -12.91
N ASN A 443 11.13 9.71 -13.17
CA ASN A 443 10.80 10.73 -14.16
C ASN A 443 10.86 10.12 -15.57
N LYS A 444 9.86 10.43 -16.40
CA LYS A 444 9.76 9.94 -17.79
C LYS A 444 11.00 10.27 -18.62
N SER A 445 11.69 11.38 -18.33
CA SER A 445 12.94 11.77 -19.01
C SER A 445 14.12 10.82 -18.78
N LEU A 446 14.07 10.00 -17.72
CA LEU A 446 15.09 8.98 -17.45
C LEU A 446 14.90 7.72 -18.29
N LEU A 447 13.70 7.50 -18.84
CA LEU A 447 13.40 6.27 -19.57
C LEU A 447 14.24 6.15 -20.84
N ASP A 448 14.60 4.90 -21.15
CA ASP A 448 15.22 4.59 -22.43
C ASP A 448 14.19 4.87 -23.54
N LYS A 449 14.67 5.34 -24.70
CA LYS A 449 13.80 5.86 -25.78
C LYS A 449 12.77 4.84 -26.28
N ASP A 450 13.09 3.55 -26.22
CA ASP A 450 12.22 2.47 -26.66
C ASP A 450 11.05 2.20 -25.70
N LEU A 451 11.11 2.71 -24.46
CA LEU A 451 10.03 2.60 -23.48
C LEU A 451 8.99 3.74 -23.59
N LEU A 452 9.33 4.85 -24.25
CA LEU A 452 8.45 6.01 -24.36
C LEU A 452 7.10 5.72 -25.03
N PRO A 453 6.99 4.89 -26.09
CA PRO A 453 5.69 4.53 -26.66
C PRO A 453 4.73 3.85 -25.66
N LEU A 454 5.28 3.06 -24.72
CA LEU A 454 4.48 2.33 -23.72
C LEU A 454 3.73 3.24 -22.73
N LEU A 455 4.10 4.52 -22.67
CA LEU A 455 3.43 5.54 -21.87
C LEU A 455 2.03 5.86 -22.40
N THR A 456 1.81 5.70 -23.71
CA THR A 456 0.55 6.09 -24.38
C THR A 456 -0.21 4.91 -24.97
N ASP A 457 0.46 3.79 -25.23
CA ASP A 457 -0.18 2.60 -25.79
C ASP A 457 -1.31 2.05 -24.90
N GLU A 458 -2.28 1.35 -25.49
CA GLU A 458 -3.30 0.65 -24.72
C GLU A 458 -2.64 -0.46 -23.88
N PRO A 459 -2.76 -0.42 -22.55
CA PRO A 459 -2.07 -1.38 -21.69
C PRO A 459 -2.80 -2.72 -21.68
N THR A 460 -2.06 -3.79 -21.39
CA THR A 460 -2.68 -5.09 -21.11
C THR A 460 -3.47 -5.00 -19.80
N MET A 461 -4.78 -5.24 -19.87
CA MET A 461 -5.67 -5.19 -18.70
C MET A 461 -5.59 -6.48 -17.89
N LEU A 462 -5.08 -6.37 -16.66
CA LEU A 462 -5.09 -7.43 -15.66
C LEU A 462 -6.46 -7.48 -14.94
N PRO A 463 -6.84 -8.64 -14.36
CA PRO A 463 -8.07 -8.77 -13.60
C PRO A 463 -8.10 -7.85 -12.37
N ALA A 464 -9.29 -7.45 -11.91
CA ALA A 464 -9.44 -6.53 -10.78
C ALA A 464 -8.75 -6.98 -9.47
N TRP A 465 -8.63 -8.30 -9.29
CA TRP A 465 -7.99 -8.94 -8.14
C TRP A 465 -6.50 -9.24 -8.33
N ASP A 466 -5.84 -8.66 -9.35
CA ASP A 466 -4.41 -8.88 -9.56
C ASP A 466 -3.57 -8.29 -8.41
N PRO A 467 -2.55 -9.00 -7.89
CA PRO A 467 -1.70 -8.53 -6.78
C PRO A 467 -0.92 -7.25 -7.08
N MET A 468 -0.74 -6.86 -8.35
CA MET A 468 -0.10 -5.57 -8.68
C MET A 468 -0.96 -4.36 -8.31
N GLY A 469 -2.25 -4.55 -7.99
CA GLY A 469 -3.13 -3.47 -7.55
C GLY A 469 -3.16 -3.20 -6.04
N SER A 470 -2.58 -4.06 -5.19
CA SER A 470 -3.00 -4.25 -3.79
C SER A 470 -2.40 -3.33 -2.70
N LEU A 471 -1.71 -2.24 -3.04
CA LEU A 471 -1.02 -1.38 -2.06
C LEU A 471 -1.89 -1.00 -0.86
N ALA A 472 -1.44 -1.37 0.34
CA ALA A 472 -2.09 -1.11 1.64
C ALA A 472 -3.59 -1.50 1.75
N SER A 473 -4.00 -2.57 1.06
CA SER A 473 -5.31 -3.22 1.27
C SER A 473 -5.40 -3.87 2.67
N VAL A 474 -6.58 -3.78 3.29
CA VAL A 474 -6.80 -4.04 4.73
C VAL A 474 -6.61 -5.52 5.10
N GLY A 475 -6.67 -6.44 4.13
CA GLY A 475 -6.66 -7.89 4.36
C GLY A 475 -5.42 -8.47 5.05
N ARG A 476 -4.31 -7.72 5.19
CA ARG A 476 -3.11 -8.15 5.93
C ARG A 476 -2.70 -7.22 7.07
N GLN A 477 -3.43 -6.11 7.30
CA GLN A 477 -3.08 -5.16 8.37
C GLN A 477 -3.39 -5.68 9.79
N GLU A 478 -3.97 -6.87 9.94
CA GLU A 478 -4.22 -7.47 11.26
C GLU A 478 -2.92 -7.69 12.07
N HIS A 479 -1.75 -7.71 11.43
CA HIS A 479 -0.46 -7.75 12.14
C HIS A 479 0.08 -6.39 12.64
N GLN A 480 -0.59 -5.26 12.37
CA GLN A 480 -0.29 -4.00 13.07
C GLN A 480 -0.84 -3.96 14.51
N GLN A 481 -1.51 -5.02 14.98
CA GLN A 481 -2.12 -5.05 16.31
C GLN A 481 -1.14 -5.32 17.47
N GLN A 482 0.14 -5.57 17.21
CA GLN A 482 1.13 -5.77 18.28
C GLN A 482 2.19 -4.68 18.28
N ASP A 483 1.83 -3.52 18.83
CA ASP A 483 2.80 -2.59 19.40
C ASP A 483 2.45 -2.35 20.88
N GLY A 484 3.34 -2.87 21.75
CA GLY A 484 3.89 -2.11 22.86
C GLY A 484 3.08 -1.99 24.16
N GLY A 485 3.30 -2.93 25.08
CA GLY A 485 3.66 -2.62 26.46
C GLY A 485 2.75 -1.69 27.27
N GLY A 486 1.58 -2.16 27.65
CA GLY A 486 0.84 -1.65 28.81
C GLY A 486 1.17 -2.48 30.05
N GLY A 487 2.33 -2.22 30.68
CA GLY A 487 2.64 -2.76 31.99
C GLY A 487 1.70 -2.18 33.04
N LEU A 488 0.55 -2.81 33.28
CA LEU A 488 -0.21 -2.60 34.50
C LEU A 488 0.57 -3.23 35.66
N ARG A 489 1.50 -2.46 36.23
CA ARG A 489 1.83 -2.60 37.64
C ARG A 489 0.55 -2.27 38.41
N MET A 490 -0.20 -3.30 38.80
CA MET A 490 -1.18 -3.20 39.88
C MET A 490 -0.40 -2.73 41.11
N ARG A 491 -0.56 -1.45 41.46
CA ARG A 491 -0.12 -0.93 42.74
C ARG A 491 -0.89 -1.70 43.82
N GLU A 492 -0.14 -2.30 44.73
CA GLU A 492 -0.63 -2.78 46.00
C GLU A 492 -1.46 -1.69 46.69
N GLY A 493 -2.74 -1.97 46.88
CA GLY A 493 -3.66 -1.17 47.68
C GLY A 493 -4.21 -2.05 48.78
N ASN A 494 -3.58 -1.99 49.95
CA ASN A 494 -4.12 -2.47 51.22
C ASN A 494 -5.53 -1.94 51.43
N VAL A 495 -6.53 -2.82 51.45
CA VAL A 495 -7.71 -2.68 52.32
C VAL A 495 -8.10 -4.06 52.81
N ALA A 496 -7.96 -4.26 54.11
CA ALA A 496 -8.50 -5.38 54.85
C ALA A 496 -10.02 -5.25 55.00
N ASP A 497 -10.78 -6.30 54.69
CA ASP A 497 -11.96 -6.71 55.46
C ASP A 497 -12.17 -8.22 55.28
N PRO A 498 -11.99 -9.03 56.34
CA PRO A 498 -12.28 -10.45 56.34
C PRO A 498 -13.72 -10.69 56.78
N ARG A 499 -14.54 -11.35 55.97
CA ARG A 499 -15.77 -12.01 56.47
C ARG A 499 -16.30 -13.10 55.54
N CYS A 500 -16.01 -14.34 55.94
CA CYS A 500 -16.95 -15.46 56.05
C CYS A 500 -17.45 -16.13 54.75
N ARG A 501 -16.98 -17.36 54.46
CA ARG A 501 -17.63 -18.61 54.94
C ARG A 501 -16.96 -19.88 54.36
N ILE A 502 -16.59 -20.75 55.31
CA ILE A 502 -16.28 -22.20 55.28
C ILE A 502 -15.03 -22.63 54.53
#